data_AF-A0A9D8RPY0-F1
#
_entry.id   AF-A0A9D8RPY0-F1
#
_cell.length_a   1.000
_cell.length_b   1.000
_cell.length_c   1.000
_cell.angle_alpha   90.00
_cell.angle_beta   90.00
_cell.angle_gamma   90.00
#
_symmetry.space_group_name_H-M   'P 1'
#
loop_
_entity.id
_entity.type
_entity.pdbx_description
1 polymer ?
#
loop_
_entity_poly.entity_id
_entity_poly.type
_entity_poly.pdbx_seq_one_letter_code
_entity_poly.pdbx_strand_id
1 'polypeptide(L)' 'MEPEAPFRGQVFSVTAITMAIKQMMEGVFRGVFVEGEVSNLRTAASGHVYFDLKDREALLSGVMFKWDARKYALHLQ' A
#
# COMPACT_ATOMS: atom_id res chain seq x y z
N MET A 1 11.57 14.92 -28.03
CA MET A 1 10.42 14.03 -28.30
C MET A 1 10.00 13.51 -26.95
N GLU A 2 8.82 13.92 -26.46
CA GLU A 2 8.25 13.32 -25.25
C GLU A 2 8.15 11.81 -25.48
N PRO A 3 8.61 10.95 -24.54
CA PRO A 3 8.40 9.52 -24.68
C PRO A 3 6.89 9.28 -24.74
N GLU A 4 6.42 8.54 -25.76
CA GLU A 4 5.01 8.17 -25.82
C GLU A 4 4.63 7.43 -24.53
N ALA A 5 3.50 7.79 -23.94
CA ALA A 5 3.03 7.19 -22.69
C ALA A 5 2.93 5.66 -22.87
N PRO A 6 3.54 4.85 -21.98
CA PRO A 6 3.86 3.43 -22.23
C PRO A 6 2.67 2.48 -22.46
N PHE A 7 1.42 2.97 -22.42
CA PHE A 7 0.22 2.15 -22.53
C PHE A 7 -0.90 2.82 -23.37
N ARG A 8 -0.57 3.80 -24.20
CA ARG A 8 -1.56 4.59 -24.95
C ARG A 8 -2.36 3.69 -25.91
N GLY A 9 -3.69 3.65 -25.73
CA GLY A 9 -4.60 2.87 -26.60
C GLY A 9 -4.71 1.38 -26.28
N GLN A 10 -4.05 0.89 -25.23
CA GLN A 10 -4.17 -0.50 -24.80
C GLN A 10 -5.43 -0.72 -23.94
N VAL A 11 -6.16 -1.81 -24.21
CA VAL A 11 -7.29 -2.26 -23.39
C VAL A 11 -6.79 -3.34 -22.44
N PHE A 12 -6.86 -3.09 -21.13
CA PHE A 12 -6.49 -4.04 -20.09
C PHE A 12 -7.72 -4.72 -19.50
N SER A 13 -7.59 -6.00 -19.14
CA SER A 13 -8.49 -6.59 -18.14
C SER A 13 -8.15 -6.03 -16.75
N VAL A 14 -9.11 -6.11 -15.81
CA VAL A 14 -8.89 -5.71 -14.41
C VAL A 14 -7.69 -6.41 -13.80
N THR A 15 -7.54 -7.72 -14.06
CA THR A 15 -6.39 -8.51 -13.59
C THR A 15 -5.08 -7.99 -14.18
N ALA A 16 -5.06 -7.71 -15.50
CA ALA A 16 -3.84 -7.30 -16.18
C ALA A 16 -3.35 -5.92 -15.70
N ILE A 17 -4.24 -4.93 -15.55
CA ILE A 17 -3.85 -3.62 -15.04
C ILE A 17 -3.42 -3.69 -13.57
N THR A 18 -4.11 -4.50 -12.75
CA THR A 18 -3.76 -4.68 -11.33
C THR A 18 -2.36 -5.29 -11.19
N MET A 19 -2.02 -6.28 -12.02
CA MET A 19 -0.68 -6.86 -12.02
C MET A 19 0.39 -5.88 -12.48
N ALA A 20 0.11 -5.07 -13.51
CA ALA A 20 1.04 -4.06 -14.00
C ALA A 20 1.35 -2.99 -12.93
N ILE A 21 0.31 -2.49 -12.25
CA ILE A 21 0.46 -1.55 -11.13
C ILE A 21 1.31 -2.18 -10.02
N LYS A 22 0.98 -3.42 -9.63
CA LYS A 22 1.71 -4.15 -8.58
C LYS A 22 3.19 -4.29 -8.93
N GLN A 23 3.53 -4.72 -10.15
CA GLN A 23 4.92 -4.89 -10.58
C GLN A 23 5.72 -3.58 -10.56
N MET A 24 5.11 -2.48 -11.02
CA MET A 24 5.76 -1.17 -10.97
C MET A 24 6.00 -0.73 -9.52
N MET A 25 5.02 -0.91 -8.64
CA MET A 25 5.16 -0.53 -7.22
C MET A 25 6.20 -1.39 -6.48
N GLU A 26 6.19 -2.71 -6.68
CA GLU A 26 7.12 -3.63 -6.01
C GLU A 26 8.58 -3.42 -6.45
N GLY A 27 8.80 -3.00 -7.70
CA GLY A 27 10.14 -2.66 -8.20
C GLY A 27 10.68 -1.35 -7.65
N VAL A 28 9.83 -0.34 -7.51
CA VAL A 28 10.23 1.02 -7.14
C VAL A 28 10.32 1.22 -5.61
N PHE A 29 9.35 0.71 -4.84
CA PHE A 29 9.18 1.05 -3.43
C PHE A 29 9.61 -0.07 -2.47
N ARG A 30 10.81 -0.61 -2.67
CA ARG A 30 11.35 -1.65 -1.78
C ARG A 30 12.11 -1.05 -0.60
N GLY A 31 11.64 -1.28 0.62
CA GLY A 31 12.36 -0.94 1.86
C GLY A 31 12.33 0.54 2.23
N VAL A 32 11.29 1.27 1.81
CA VAL A 32 11.10 2.68 2.15
C VAL A 32 10.40 2.86 3.50
N PHE A 33 10.62 4.00 4.15
CA PHE A 33 9.85 4.44 5.31
C PHE A 33 8.86 5.52 4.88
N VAL A 34 7.65 5.48 5.44
CA VAL A 34 6.59 6.45 5.19
C VAL A 34 6.05 6.92 6.54
N GLU A 35 5.91 8.24 6.69
CA GLU A 35 5.36 8.89 7.89
C GLU A 35 3.99 9.49 7.58
N GLY A 36 3.10 9.46 8.56
CA GLY A 36 1.77 10.07 8.49
C GLY A 36 0.95 9.79 9.74
N GLU A 37 -0.24 10.36 9.81
CA GLU A 37 -1.19 10.08 10.89
C GLU A 37 -1.87 8.73 10.64
N VAL A 38 -1.94 7.89 11.67
CA VAL A 38 -2.67 6.62 11.59
C VAL A 38 -4.16 6.87 11.82
N SER A 39 -5.00 6.27 10.99
CA SER A 39 -6.45 6.29 11.12
C SER A 39 -7.06 4.92 10.74
N ASN A 40 -8.35 4.72 11.03
CA ASN A 40 -9.07 3.47 10.72
C ASN A 40 -8.37 2.18 11.20
N LEU A 41 -7.63 2.27 12.30
CA LEU A 41 -6.86 1.18 12.90
C LEU A 41 -7.81 0.09 13.43
N ARG A 42 -7.70 -1.11 12.88
CA ARG A 42 -8.53 -2.26 13.27
C ARG A 42 -7.73 -3.56 13.24
N THR A 43 -7.94 -4.38 14.26
CA THR A 43 -7.38 -5.73 14.30
C THR A 43 -8.42 -6.72 13.79
N ALA A 44 -8.10 -7.44 12.71
CA ALA A 44 -8.94 -8.49 12.18
C ALA A 44 -8.88 -9.76 13.05
N ALA A 45 -9.88 -10.64 12.95
CA ALA A 45 -9.92 -11.91 13.68
C ALA A 45 -8.70 -12.83 13.38
N SER A 46 -8.07 -12.68 12.21
CA SER A 46 -6.82 -13.38 11.86
C SER A 46 -5.59 -12.89 12.64
N GLY A 47 -5.71 -11.76 13.34
CA GLY A 47 -4.62 -11.05 14.00
C GLY A 47 -3.86 -10.07 13.11
N HIS A 48 -4.28 -9.85 11.86
CA HIS A 48 -3.74 -8.78 11.01
C HIS A 48 -4.27 -7.44 11.46
N VAL A 49 -3.42 -6.41 11.42
CA VAL A 49 -3.82 -5.04 11.73
C VAL A 49 -3.94 -4.27 10.43
N TYR A 50 -5.11 -3.71 10.16
CA TYR A 50 -5.37 -2.84 9.03
C TYR A 50 -5.46 -1.41 9.51
N PHE A 51 -4.89 -0.49 8.76
CA PHE A 51 -4.89 0.93 9.08
C PHE A 51 -4.74 1.74 7.81
N ASP A 52 -5.06 3.03 7.89
CA ASP A 52 -4.76 4.01 6.87
C ASP A 52 -3.73 5.00 7.42
N LEU A 53 -2.69 5.29 6.62
CA LEU A 53 -1.72 6.33 6.87
C LEU A 53 -2.09 7.55 6.02
N LYS A 54 -2.24 8.73 6.63
CA LYS A 54 -2.70 9.93 5.91
C LYS A 54 -1.81 11.14 6.19
N ASP A 55 -1.82 12.06 5.24
CA ASP A 55 -1.36 13.44 5.41
C ASP A 55 -2.47 14.41 4.96
N ARG A 56 -2.12 15.63 4.56
CA ARG A 56 -3.09 16.65 4.12
C ARG A 56 -3.71 16.38 2.75
N GLU A 57 -3.03 15.61 1.89
CA GLU A 57 -3.38 15.48 0.47
C GLU A 57 -3.60 14.02 0.05
N ALA A 58 -3.08 13.06 0.82
CA ALA A 58 -3.07 11.65 0.45
C ALA A 58 -3.42 10.71 1.61
N LEU A 59 -3.85 9.50 1.22
CA LEU A 59 -4.14 8.39 2.11
C LEU A 59 -3.59 7.10 1.53
N LEU A 60 -2.96 6.29 2.37
CA LEU A 60 -2.39 5.00 2.04
C LEU A 60 -2.94 3.92 2.97
N SER A 61 -3.68 2.96 2.42
CA SER A 61 -4.12 1.80 3.18
C SER A 61 -2.99 0.79 3.36
N GLY A 62 -2.81 0.33 4.59
CA GLY A 62 -1.76 -0.60 4.98
C GLY A 62 -2.30 -1.80 5.75
N VAL A 63 -1.54 -2.91 5.69
CA VAL A 63 -1.73 -4.07 6.54
C VAL A 63 -0.42 -4.43 7.22
N MET A 64 -0.46 -4.59 8.53
CA MET A 64 0.60 -5.23 9.30
C MET A 64 0.20 -6.68 9.53
N PHE A 65 0.97 -7.62 8.97
CA PHE A 65 0.70 -9.04 9.13
C PHE A 65 0.87 -9.45 10.60
N LYS A 66 0.15 -10.51 10.99
CA LYS A 66 -0.01 -10.96 12.39
C LYS A 66 1.32 -11.06 13.14
N TRP A 67 2.37 -11.54 12.48
CA TRP A 67 3.66 -11.77 13.10
C TRP A 67 4.38 -10.45 13.41
N ASP A 68 4.34 -9.51 12.48
CA ASP A 68 4.87 -8.16 12.68
C ASP A 68 4.01 -7.39 13.70
N ALA A 69 2.68 -7.51 13.61
CA ALA A 69 1.77 -6.90 14.58
C ALA A 69 2.07 -7.36 16.00
N ARG A 70 2.27 -8.65 16.25
CA ARG A 70 2.65 -9.16 17.58
C ARG A 70 4.00 -8.61 18.08
N LYS A 71 4.91 -8.31 17.17
CA LYS A 71 6.25 -7.82 17.50
C LYS A 71 6.27 -6.32 17.78
N TYR A 72 5.46 -5.54 17.07
CA TYR A 72 5.54 -4.07 17.07
C TYR A 72 4.31 -3.34 17.63
N ALA A 73 3.17 -4.01 17.85
CA ALA A 73 1.91 -3.37 18.28
C ALA A 73 1.90 -2.84 19.73
N LEU A 74 3.04 -2.80 20.43
CA LEU A 74 3.13 -2.29 21.80
C LEU A 74 2.92 -0.77 21.93
N HIS A 75 2.85 0.00 20.83
CA HIS A 75 2.83 1.48 20.88
C HIS A 75 1.92 2.18 19.85
N LEU A 76 0.84 1.55 19.38
CA LEU A 76 -0.11 2.18 18.44
C LEU A 76 -1.44 2.60 19.10
N GLN A 77 -1.41 2.93 20.40
CA GLN A 77 -2.59 3.43 21.14
C GLN A 77 -2.67 4.95 21.09
#